data_AF-A0A852LA09-F1
#
_entry.id   AF-A0A852LA09-F1
#
_cell.length_a   1.000
_cell.length_b   1.000
_cell.length_c   1.000
_cell.angle_alpha   90.00
_cell.angle_beta   90.00
_cell.angle_gamma   90.00
#
_symmetry.space_group_name_H-M   'P 1'
#
loop_
_entity.id
_entity.type
_entity.pdbx_description
1 polymer ?
#
loop_
_entity_poly.entity_id
_entity_poly.type
_entity_poly.pdbx_seq_one_letter_code
_entity_poly.pdbx_strand_id
1 'polypeptide(L)'
;SMARQGSGAMLASGGLGFPPQNLARVVVWEWLNEHGRWRPYSAAVCHHIENVLKEDARGSVVLGQVDVQLAPYVIDLQSMHQFRQDTGTMRPVRRNFYDPSSAPGKGIVWEWENDNSSWTPYDMDICITIQNAYEKQHPWLDLSSLGFCYLIYFSSMSQMNRQTQRKRRLRRRMDLAYPLTMGSIPKSQSWPVGSNTGTPCSCPQCLLVNSTRAASNAILASQRRKLYPGAVRQSSTFAGATLWPVGPGAGMGGTAKGEGLRVPPGAFSPGQSVAAGAPLPGLNNLNQPGTQRGARATVPPGVPALPVKNLNSTGPVHPALAGMTGILMCAAGLPVCLTRAPKPILHPPPVSKSDIKPVPGVNGICRKTKKKHLKKSKTPEDVVRRYIQKVKNPPDEDCTICMERLVTSSGYEGVLSHRGIKAELVGKLGKCGHMYHLLCLLAMYNNGNKDGSLQCPTCKAIYGEKTGTQPPGKMEFHLIPHSLPGYTDSKTIRIVYDIPTGIQGPEHPNPGKRFTARGFPRHCYLPDNEKGRKVLKLLIVAWDRRLIFTIGTSNTTGESDTVVWNEIHHKTEFGSNLTGHGYPDPNYLDNVLAELLAQGVSEATLKD
;
A
#
# COMPACT_ATOMS: atom_id res chain seq x y z
N SER A 1 57.58 2.65 -10.57
CA SER A 1 58.12 1.61 -9.65
C SER A 1 57.64 1.94 -8.25
N MET A 2 57.08 0.93 -7.55
CA MET A 2 56.52 0.89 -6.18
C MET A 2 55.26 1.76 -5.93
N ALA A 3 54.00 1.29 -5.95
CA ALA A 3 53.31 0.18 -5.25
C ALA A 3 53.11 0.40 -3.74
N ARG A 4 51.91 0.86 -3.33
CA ARG A 4 51.37 0.67 -1.99
C ARG A 4 49.86 0.38 -2.06
N GLN A 5 49.45 -0.66 -1.35
CA GLN A 5 48.17 -1.34 -1.39
C GLN A 5 47.03 -0.47 -0.83
N GLY A 6 45.91 -0.41 -1.56
CA GLY A 6 44.62 0.08 -1.09
C GLY A 6 43.57 -1.01 -1.30
N SER A 7 43.07 -1.58 -0.20
CA SER A 7 42.06 -2.63 -0.19
C SER A 7 40.72 -2.10 -0.71
N GLY A 8 40.38 -2.46 -1.95
CA GLY A 8 39.03 -2.33 -2.50
C GLY A 8 38.18 -3.52 -2.07
N ALA A 9 37.20 -3.29 -1.20
CA ALA A 9 36.14 -4.26 -0.94
C ALA A 9 34.97 -4.00 -1.89
N MET A 10 34.89 -4.81 -2.93
CA MET A 10 33.69 -5.04 -3.73
C MET A 10 32.57 -5.53 -2.80
N LEU A 11 31.43 -4.84 -2.75
CA LEU A 11 30.20 -5.40 -2.17
C LEU A 11 29.29 -5.86 -3.30
N ALA A 12 29.13 -7.18 -3.35
CA ALA A 12 28.44 -7.94 -4.37
C ALA A 12 26.94 -7.66 -4.39
N SER A 13 26.40 -7.59 -5.62
CA SER A 13 25.00 -7.84 -5.91
C SER A 13 24.72 -9.34 -5.82
N GLY A 14 23.66 -9.74 -5.11
CA GLY A 14 23.10 -11.09 -5.19
C GLY A 14 22.26 -11.53 -3.98
N GLY A 15 21.02 -11.93 -4.24
CA GLY A 15 20.32 -12.96 -3.45
C GLY A 15 19.28 -12.47 -2.44
N LEU A 16 18.01 -12.81 -2.71
CA LEU A 16 16.94 -12.95 -1.71
C LEU A 16 17.39 -13.94 -0.63
N GLY A 17 17.92 -13.44 0.50
CA GLY A 17 18.30 -14.24 1.65
C GLY A 17 17.58 -13.74 2.89
N PHE A 18 16.62 -14.52 3.41
CA PHE A 18 16.08 -14.30 4.74
C PHE A 18 17.24 -14.37 5.76
N PRO A 19 17.42 -13.36 6.64
CA PRO A 19 18.41 -13.45 7.71
C PRO A 19 18.01 -14.54 8.72
N PRO A 20 18.96 -15.11 9.48
CA PRO A 20 18.73 -16.29 10.32
C PRO A 20 17.66 -16.05 11.38
N GLN A 21 16.75 -17.02 11.52
CA GLN A 21 15.52 -17.00 12.33
C GLN A 21 15.70 -16.92 13.87
N ASN A 22 16.88 -16.58 14.39
CA ASN A 22 17.21 -16.75 15.82
C ASN A 22 17.50 -15.46 16.62
N LEU A 23 17.40 -14.28 16.01
CA LEU A 23 17.64 -13.00 16.70
C LEU A 23 16.33 -12.27 16.99
N ALA A 24 16.12 -11.87 18.25
CA ALA A 24 15.00 -11.01 18.63
C ALA A 24 15.07 -9.68 17.85
N ARG A 25 13.93 -9.21 17.33
CA ARG A 25 13.81 -7.95 16.59
C ARG A 25 12.60 -7.17 17.09
N VAL A 26 12.71 -5.85 17.04
CA VAL A 26 11.59 -4.94 17.30
C VAL A 26 10.87 -4.68 15.99
N VAL A 27 9.57 -4.82 15.97
CA VAL A 27 8.73 -4.59 14.79
C VAL A 27 8.06 -3.25 14.90
N VAL A 28 8.19 -2.44 13.85
CA VAL A 28 7.48 -1.19 13.71
C VAL A 28 6.70 -1.26 12.41
N TRP A 29 5.41 -1.01 12.50
CA TRP A 29 4.57 -0.80 11.34
C TRP A 29 4.65 0.66 10.93
N GLU A 30 4.83 0.88 9.63
CA GLU A 30 5.02 2.21 9.07
C GLU A 30 4.12 2.38 7.84
N TRP A 31 3.68 3.62 7.60
CA TRP A 31 2.89 3.98 6.43
C TRP A 31 3.61 5.03 5.60
N LEU A 32 3.47 4.95 4.28
CA LEU A 32 4.12 5.88 3.36
C LEU A 32 3.30 7.16 3.23
N ASN A 33 3.91 8.30 3.55
CA ASN A 33 3.26 9.61 3.41
C ASN A 33 3.36 10.17 1.99
N GLU A 34 2.65 11.27 1.75
CA GLU A 34 2.59 11.96 0.45
C GLU A 34 3.94 12.50 -0.02
N HIS A 35 4.89 12.68 0.91
CA HIS A 35 6.25 13.11 0.62
C HIS A 35 7.21 11.94 0.37
N GLY A 36 6.71 10.71 0.24
CA GLY A 36 7.51 9.52 -0.01
C GLY A 36 8.33 9.04 1.19
N ARG A 37 7.91 9.37 2.41
CA ARG A 37 8.61 9.02 3.66
C ARG A 37 7.78 8.08 4.51
N TRP A 38 8.44 7.11 5.12
CA TRP A 38 7.81 6.13 6.00
C TRP A 38 7.63 6.71 7.39
N ARG A 39 6.38 6.71 7.86
CA ARG A 39 5.97 7.26 9.15
C ARG A 39 5.58 6.13 10.08
N PRO A 40 6.13 6.07 11.30
CA PRO A 40 5.78 5.00 12.22
C PRO A 40 4.36 5.21 12.75
N TYR A 41 3.58 4.13 12.83
CA TYR A 41 2.42 4.09 13.70
C TYR A 41 2.88 4.11 15.16
N SER A 42 2.00 4.52 16.08
CA SER A 42 2.29 4.43 17.51
C SER A 42 2.55 2.97 17.94
N ALA A 43 3.28 2.79 19.05
CA ALA A 43 3.59 1.45 19.55
C ALA A 43 2.32 0.65 19.88
N ALA A 44 1.28 1.30 20.42
CA ALA A 44 -0.01 0.67 20.69
C ALA A 44 -0.68 0.14 19.41
N VAL A 45 -0.69 0.94 18.34
CA VAL A 45 -1.21 0.53 17.03
C VAL A 45 -0.38 -0.61 16.44
N CYS A 46 0.95 -0.56 16.57
CA CYS A 46 1.82 -1.65 16.12
C CYS A 46 1.55 -2.98 16.84
N HIS A 47 1.32 -2.95 18.17
CA HIS A 47 0.93 -4.16 18.93
C HIS A 47 -0.39 -4.73 18.44
N HIS A 48 -1.36 -3.88 18.16
CA HIS A 48 -2.65 -4.33 17.64
C HIS A 48 -2.52 -4.96 16.25
N ILE A 49 -1.80 -4.32 15.32
CA ILE A 49 -1.54 -4.88 14.00
C ILE A 49 -0.82 -6.23 14.11
N GLU A 50 0.20 -6.34 14.97
CA GLU A 50 0.91 -7.61 15.19
C GLU A 50 0.04 -8.70 15.81
N ASN A 51 -0.92 -8.36 16.67
CA ASN A 51 -1.84 -9.34 17.25
C ASN A 51 -2.81 -9.86 16.17
N VAL A 52 -3.38 -8.98 15.36
CA VAL A 52 -4.25 -9.39 14.24
C VAL A 52 -3.46 -10.20 13.22
N LEU A 53 -2.22 -9.82 12.89
CA LEU A 53 -1.37 -10.59 11.96
C LEU A 53 -1.10 -12.02 12.45
N LYS A 54 -0.97 -12.23 13.77
CA LYS A 54 -0.77 -13.57 14.35
C LYS A 54 -2.02 -14.44 14.26
N GLU A 55 -3.20 -13.84 14.35
CA GLU A 55 -4.48 -14.54 14.28
C GLU A 55 -4.91 -14.79 12.82
N ASP A 56 -4.82 -13.76 11.98
CA ASP A 56 -5.16 -13.81 10.56
C ASP A 56 -4.16 -13.01 9.72
N ALA A 57 -3.23 -13.73 9.08
CA ALA A 57 -2.22 -13.14 8.21
C ALA A 57 -2.78 -12.49 6.93
N ARG A 58 -4.08 -12.65 6.63
CA ARG A 58 -4.76 -12.07 5.46
C ARG A 58 -5.94 -11.17 5.86
N GLY A 59 -6.04 -10.86 7.15
CA GLY A 59 -7.12 -10.07 7.71
C GLY A 59 -6.99 -8.59 7.41
N SER A 60 -8.03 -7.85 7.79
CA SER A 60 -8.05 -6.40 7.81
C SER A 60 -7.97 -5.90 9.25
N VAL A 61 -7.19 -4.85 9.49
CA VAL A 61 -6.98 -4.24 10.81
C VAL A 61 -7.67 -2.88 10.86
N VAL A 62 -8.66 -2.72 11.73
CA VAL A 62 -9.38 -1.45 11.92
C VAL A 62 -8.66 -0.60 12.96
N LEU A 63 -7.95 0.44 12.52
CA LEU A 63 -7.06 1.21 13.40
C LEU A 63 -7.80 2.02 14.46
N GLY A 64 -9.06 2.39 14.17
CA GLY A 64 -9.97 3.08 15.10
C GLY A 64 -10.21 2.39 16.43
N GLN A 65 -9.97 1.08 16.52
CA GLN A 65 -10.14 0.32 17.76
C GLN A 65 -9.10 0.71 18.82
N VAL A 66 -7.96 1.26 18.40
CA VAL A 66 -6.84 1.61 19.29
C VAL A 66 -6.59 3.12 19.32
N ASP A 67 -6.76 3.79 18.18
CA ASP A 67 -6.58 5.24 18.08
C ASP A 67 -7.77 5.85 17.34
N VAL A 68 -8.56 6.68 18.05
CA VAL A 68 -9.75 7.34 17.51
C VAL A 68 -9.42 8.26 16.34
N GLN A 69 -8.23 8.86 16.29
CA GLN A 69 -7.79 9.70 15.18
C GLN A 69 -7.56 8.88 13.90
N LEU A 70 -7.34 7.57 14.06
CA LEU A 70 -7.19 6.61 12.98
C LEU A 70 -8.48 5.85 12.66
N ALA A 71 -9.63 6.26 13.23
CA ALA A 71 -10.94 5.66 12.97
C ALA A 71 -11.30 5.45 11.49
N PRO A 72 -11.03 6.40 10.56
CA PRO A 72 -11.39 6.19 9.16
C PRO A 72 -10.42 5.27 8.41
N TYR A 73 -9.37 4.75 9.05
CA TYR A 73 -8.33 3.97 8.39
C TYR A 73 -8.41 2.48 8.74
N VAL A 74 -8.25 1.66 7.72
CA VAL A 74 -8.13 0.20 7.85
C VAL A 74 -6.91 -0.28 7.08
N ILE A 75 -6.16 -1.22 7.64
CA ILE A 75 -5.03 -1.84 6.96
C ILE A 75 -5.46 -3.20 6.42
N ASP A 76 -5.30 -3.43 5.12
CA ASP A 76 -5.37 -4.76 4.55
C ASP A 76 -3.99 -5.42 4.61
N LEU A 77 -3.84 -6.47 5.42
CA LEU A 77 -2.58 -7.19 5.61
C LEU A 77 -2.21 -8.03 4.39
N GLN A 78 -3.18 -8.38 3.53
CA GLN A 78 -2.91 -9.14 2.32
C GLN A 78 -2.29 -8.26 1.24
N SER A 79 -2.80 -7.05 1.03
CA SER A 79 -2.22 -6.09 0.07
C SER A 79 -1.11 -5.23 0.66
N MET A 80 -0.93 -5.21 1.98
CA MET A 80 -0.02 -4.31 2.69
C MET A 80 -0.30 -2.83 2.38
N HIS A 81 -1.57 -2.46 2.40
CA HIS A 81 -1.99 -1.05 2.25
C HIS A 81 -2.95 -0.62 3.36
N GLN A 82 -2.78 0.62 3.81
CA GLN A 82 -3.78 1.35 4.56
C GLN A 82 -4.77 1.97 3.58
N PHE A 83 -6.06 1.77 3.79
CA PHE A 83 -7.12 2.42 3.05
C PHE A 83 -7.93 3.33 3.97
N ARG A 84 -8.26 4.52 3.48
CA ARG A 84 -9.14 5.46 4.17
C ARG A 84 -10.57 5.26 3.64
N GLN A 85 -11.49 4.89 4.53
CA GLN A 85 -12.84 4.44 4.19
C GLN A 85 -13.72 5.50 3.52
N ASP A 86 -13.52 6.78 3.84
CA ASP A 86 -14.36 7.90 3.37
C ASP A 86 -13.93 8.46 2.00
N THR A 87 -12.65 8.35 1.67
CA THR A 87 -12.01 9.00 0.52
C THR A 87 -11.40 8.00 -0.44
N GLY A 88 -11.33 6.72 -0.07
CA GLY A 88 -10.72 5.65 -0.86
C GLY A 88 -9.20 5.81 -1.04
N THR A 89 -8.57 6.72 -0.30
CA THR A 89 -7.12 6.95 -0.43
C THR A 89 -6.35 5.75 0.12
N MET A 90 -5.47 5.19 -0.71
CA MET A 90 -4.63 4.05 -0.37
C MET A 90 -3.21 4.53 -0.09
N ARG A 91 -2.60 4.04 0.99
CA ARG A 91 -1.20 4.29 1.33
C ARG A 91 -0.49 2.95 1.56
N PRO A 92 0.68 2.72 0.95
CA PRO A 92 1.48 1.55 1.27
C PRO A 92 1.79 1.51 2.77
N VAL A 93 1.70 0.33 3.37
CA VAL A 93 2.22 0.05 4.71
C VAL A 93 3.33 -0.97 4.63
N ARG A 94 4.27 -0.91 5.57
CA ARG A 94 5.32 -1.92 5.69
C ARG A 94 5.52 -2.32 7.14
N ARG A 95 5.95 -3.56 7.30
CA ARG A 95 6.42 -4.14 8.56
C ARG A 95 7.94 -4.12 8.54
N ASN A 96 8.56 -3.23 9.31
CA ASN A 96 10.02 -3.08 9.35
C ASN A 96 10.61 -3.57 10.69
N PHE A 97 11.88 -3.99 10.66
CA PHE A 97 12.55 -4.64 11.79
C PHE A 97 13.76 -3.84 12.27
N TYR A 98 13.81 -3.58 13.57
CA TYR A 98 14.85 -2.80 14.24
C TYR A 98 15.52 -3.61 15.35
N ASP A 99 16.67 -3.15 15.82
CA ASP A 99 17.41 -3.78 16.90
C ASP A 99 16.69 -3.58 18.26
N PRO A 100 16.57 -4.59 19.13
CA PRO A 100 16.01 -4.44 20.48
C PRO A 100 16.67 -3.37 21.36
N SER A 101 17.95 -3.06 21.16
CA SER A 101 18.64 -2.01 21.89
C SER A 101 18.41 -0.60 21.33
N SER A 102 17.73 -0.48 20.19
CA SER A 102 17.45 0.80 19.54
C SER A 102 16.28 1.55 20.21
N ALA A 103 16.08 2.82 19.83
CA ALA A 103 15.01 3.68 20.35
C ALA A 103 13.61 3.01 20.42
N PRO A 104 13.09 2.35 19.36
CA PRO A 104 11.79 1.69 19.42
C PRO A 104 11.71 0.53 20.42
N GLY A 105 12.80 -0.22 20.61
CA GLY A 105 12.88 -1.30 21.61
C GLY A 105 12.90 -0.79 23.05
N LYS A 106 13.43 0.42 23.26
CA LYS A 106 13.44 1.13 24.55
C LYS A 106 12.16 1.94 24.81
N GLY A 107 11.22 1.99 23.86
CA GLY A 107 10.02 2.84 23.96
C GLY A 107 10.34 4.33 23.91
N ILE A 108 11.42 4.73 23.23
CA ILE A 108 11.83 6.13 23.13
C ILE A 108 11.33 6.71 21.81
N VAL A 109 10.61 7.83 21.89
CA VAL A 109 10.12 8.56 20.72
C VAL A 109 10.67 9.97 20.75
N TRP A 110 11.27 10.39 19.62
CA TRP A 110 11.68 11.77 19.41
C TRP A 110 10.62 12.48 18.57
N GLU A 111 10.23 13.68 19.02
CA GLU A 111 9.15 14.44 18.40
C GLU A 111 9.55 15.91 18.28
N TRP A 112 9.03 16.58 17.26
CA TRP A 112 9.21 18.01 17.04
C TRP A 112 7.86 18.72 17.06
N GLU A 113 7.87 19.97 17.51
CA GLU A 113 6.66 20.79 17.61
C GLU A 113 6.33 21.42 16.24
N ASN A 114 5.16 21.08 15.72
CA ASN A 114 4.67 21.61 14.46
C ASN A 114 4.01 22.99 14.64
N ASP A 115 3.57 23.59 13.53
CA ASP A 115 3.03 24.96 13.51
C ASP A 115 1.71 25.10 14.26
N ASN A 116 1.01 23.98 14.49
CA ASN A 116 -0.23 23.94 15.25
C ASN A 116 0.01 23.61 16.73
N SER A 117 1.25 23.80 17.22
CA SER A 117 1.70 23.43 18.58
C SER A 117 1.48 21.96 18.94
N SER A 118 1.33 21.09 17.93
CA SER A 118 1.17 19.65 18.12
C SER A 118 2.48 18.93 17.84
N TRP A 119 2.69 17.80 18.50
CA TRP A 119 3.96 17.09 18.46
C TRP A 119 3.95 16.00 17.40
N THR A 120 4.91 16.08 16.50
CA THR A 120 5.03 15.15 15.37
C THR A 120 6.25 14.27 15.57
N PRO A 121 6.11 12.92 15.57
CA PRO A 121 7.27 12.04 15.72
C PRO A 121 8.21 12.15 14.52
N TYR A 122 9.49 11.89 14.71
CA TYR A 122 10.39 11.69 13.58
C TYR A 122 10.18 10.31 12.95
N ASP A 123 10.64 10.17 11.71
CA ASP A 123 10.73 8.85 11.08
C ASP A 123 11.64 7.93 11.92
N MET A 124 11.43 6.61 11.87
CA MET A 124 12.03 5.73 12.86
C MET A 124 13.57 5.71 12.81
N ASP A 125 14.16 5.68 11.61
CA ASP A 125 15.62 5.73 11.43
C ASP A 125 16.24 7.02 12.01
N ILE A 126 15.52 8.14 11.91
CA ILE A 126 15.93 9.40 12.50
C ILE A 126 15.79 9.36 14.02
N CYS A 127 14.68 8.82 14.56
CA CYS A 127 14.53 8.63 16.00
C CYS A 127 15.71 7.85 16.58
N ILE A 128 16.14 6.78 15.90
CA ILE A 128 17.30 5.97 16.29
C ILE A 128 18.58 6.80 16.21
N THR A 129 18.79 7.55 15.14
CA THR A 129 19.98 8.40 14.95
C THR A 129 20.08 9.49 16.01
N ILE A 130 18.98 10.21 16.27
CA ILE A 130 18.89 11.24 17.31
C ILE A 130 19.19 10.62 18.68
N GLN A 131 18.57 9.48 18.99
CA GLN A 131 18.78 8.80 20.26
C GLN A 131 20.24 8.37 20.44
N ASN A 132 20.87 7.81 19.41
CA ASN A 132 22.28 7.40 19.47
C ASN A 132 23.20 8.60 19.67
N ALA A 133 22.93 9.73 19.01
CA ALA A 133 23.72 10.95 19.16
C ALA A 133 23.55 11.57 20.56
N TYR A 134 22.32 11.54 21.08
CA TYR A 134 22.00 11.98 22.43
C TYR A 134 22.69 11.11 23.51
N GLU A 135 22.67 9.79 23.36
CA GLU A 135 23.35 8.86 24.29
C GLU A 135 24.87 9.04 24.31
N LYS A 136 25.45 9.39 23.16
CA LYS A 136 26.88 9.73 23.04
C LYS A 136 27.22 11.16 23.47
N GLN A 137 26.24 11.91 23.99
CA GLN A 137 26.40 13.28 24.47
C GLN A 137 26.97 14.23 23.39
N HIS A 138 26.62 14.03 22.13
CA HIS A 138 26.95 15.01 21.10
C HIS A 138 26.23 16.34 21.36
N PRO A 139 26.86 17.50 21.12
CA PRO A 139 26.22 18.80 21.34
C PRO A 139 25.12 19.09 20.30
N TRP A 140 25.29 18.58 19.09
CA TRP A 140 24.36 18.75 17.97
C TRP A 140 24.42 17.56 17.01
N LEU A 141 23.43 17.45 16.11
CA LEU A 141 23.34 16.43 15.07
C LEU A 141 22.83 17.04 13.76
N ASP A 142 23.59 16.90 12.67
CA ASP A 142 23.16 17.31 11.33
C ASP A 142 22.46 16.13 10.61
N LEU A 143 21.21 16.34 10.22
CA LEU A 143 20.41 15.34 9.51
C LEU A 143 20.51 15.45 7.98
N SER A 144 21.34 16.35 7.44
CA SER A 144 21.47 16.59 5.99
C SER A 144 21.89 15.34 5.22
N SER A 145 22.76 14.52 5.80
CA SER A 145 23.19 13.23 5.23
C SER A 145 22.07 12.20 5.13
N LEU A 146 20.96 12.38 5.86
CA LEU A 146 19.76 11.55 5.85
C LEU A 146 18.63 12.16 5.00
N GLY A 147 18.93 13.20 4.23
CA GLY A 147 17.96 13.88 3.37
C GLY A 147 17.03 14.84 4.14
N PHE A 148 17.52 15.45 5.21
CA PHE A 148 16.80 16.45 6.00
C PHE A 148 17.63 17.71 6.20
N CYS A 149 17.11 18.88 5.85
CA CYS A 149 17.82 20.16 6.03
C CYS A 149 17.82 20.66 7.49
N TYR A 150 17.84 19.76 8.47
CA TYR A 150 17.67 20.09 9.88
C TYR A 150 18.94 19.84 10.69
N LEU A 151 19.25 20.78 11.57
CA LEU A 151 20.29 20.68 12.59
C LEU A 151 19.62 20.58 13.96
N ILE A 152 19.92 19.54 14.71
CA ILE A 152 19.40 19.32 16.06
C ILE A 152 20.41 19.80 17.08
N TYR A 153 19.95 20.58 18.05
CA TYR A 153 20.72 21.02 19.20
C TYR A 153 20.15 20.38 20.46
N PHE A 154 20.96 19.54 21.11
CA PHE A 154 20.51 18.77 22.28
C PHE A 154 20.48 19.61 23.55
N SER A 155 21.40 20.57 23.70
CA SER A 155 21.45 21.49 24.84
C SER A 155 20.21 22.39 24.92
N SER A 156 19.75 22.93 23.79
CA SER A 156 18.55 23.77 23.73
C SER A 156 17.27 23.00 23.42
N MET A 157 17.35 21.67 23.25
CA MET A 157 16.24 20.82 22.82
C MET A 157 15.45 21.45 21.67
N SER A 158 16.16 21.75 20.57
CA SER A 158 15.58 22.42 19.41
C SER A 158 16.11 21.86 18.09
N GLN A 159 15.28 21.97 17.07
CA GLN A 159 15.60 21.68 15.68
C GLN A 159 15.65 23.01 14.91
N MET A 160 16.66 23.20 14.07
CA MET A 160 16.81 24.37 13.21
C MET A 160 16.85 23.96 11.75
N ASN A 161 16.03 24.58 10.91
CA ASN A 161 16.13 24.43 9.47
C ASN A 161 17.34 25.22 8.95
N ARG A 162 18.28 24.56 8.28
CA ARG A 162 19.51 25.18 7.75
C ARG A 162 19.24 26.21 6.66
N GLN A 163 18.18 26.03 5.87
CA GLN A 163 17.85 26.91 4.75
C GLN A 163 17.09 28.15 5.22
N THR A 164 16.11 27.99 6.12
CA THR A 164 15.24 29.09 6.57
C THR A 164 15.61 29.67 7.92
N GLN A 165 16.58 29.06 8.62
CA GLN A 165 16.99 29.40 10.01
C GLN A 165 15.85 29.30 11.05
N ARG A 166 14.69 28.75 10.67
CA ARG A 166 13.54 28.58 11.55
C ARG A 166 13.86 27.53 12.62
N LYS A 167 13.63 27.86 13.89
CA LYS A 167 13.80 26.96 15.04
C LYS A 167 12.45 26.41 15.50
N ARG A 168 12.42 25.11 15.84
CA ARG A 168 11.27 24.39 16.40
C ARG A 168 11.70 23.66 17.66
N ARG A 169 10.78 23.47 18.60
CA ARG A 169 11.06 22.73 19.84
C ARG A 169 11.16 21.23 19.55
N LEU A 170 12.08 20.59 20.25
CA LEU A 170 12.34 19.16 20.19
C LEU A 170 12.02 18.55 21.55
N ARG A 171 11.45 17.35 21.58
CA ARG A 171 11.28 16.59 22.82
C ARG A 171 11.61 15.12 22.65
N ARG A 172 12.08 14.55 23.76
CA ARG A 172 12.26 13.11 23.96
C ARG A 172 11.16 12.62 24.88
N ARG A 173 10.34 11.69 24.42
CA ARG A 173 9.22 11.11 25.16
C ARG A 173 9.46 9.61 25.39
N MET A 174 9.08 9.14 26.57
CA MET A 174 9.02 7.69 26.85
C MET A 174 7.59 7.23 26.57
N ASP A 175 7.46 6.13 25.85
CA ASP A 175 6.22 5.52 25.39
C ASP A 175 6.30 3.98 25.58
N LEU A 176 5.23 3.28 25.22
CA LEU A 176 5.22 1.82 25.12
C LEU A 176 6.34 1.35 24.15
N ALA A 177 7.07 0.31 24.54
CA ALA A 177 8.02 -0.34 23.65
C ALA A 177 7.30 -1.04 22.49
N TYR A 178 7.85 -0.92 21.29
CA TYR A 178 7.29 -1.55 20.10
C TYR A 178 7.35 -3.09 20.21
N PRO A 179 6.47 -3.83 19.49
CA PRO A 179 6.39 -5.28 19.55
C PRO A 179 7.74 -5.98 19.29
N LEU A 180 8.04 -7.04 20.05
CA LEU A 180 9.21 -7.89 19.85
C LEU A 180 8.80 -9.21 19.17
N THR A 181 9.49 -9.60 18.09
CA THR A 181 9.33 -10.94 17.47
C THR A 181 10.19 -11.99 18.17
N MET A 182 9.66 -13.21 18.27
CA MET A 182 10.31 -14.35 18.92
C MET A 182 11.70 -14.63 18.31
N GLY A 183 12.71 -14.68 19.19
CA GLY A 183 14.11 -14.99 18.90
C GLY A 183 14.93 -14.90 20.19
N SER A 184 16.11 -15.51 20.23
CA SER A 184 17.02 -15.37 21.38
C SER A 184 17.66 -13.97 21.37
N ILE A 185 17.60 -13.27 22.51
CA ILE A 185 18.43 -12.07 22.72
C ILE A 185 19.87 -12.56 22.87
N PRO A 186 20.86 -12.05 22.11
CA PRO A 186 22.26 -12.45 22.27
C PRO A 186 22.72 -12.30 23.72
N LYS A 187 23.41 -13.32 24.25
CA LYS A 187 23.93 -13.32 25.64
C LYS A 187 24.90 -12.16 25.95
N SER A 188 25.43 -11.48 24.93
CA SER A 188 26.22 -10.24 25.09
C SER A 188 25.37 -8.98 25.33
N GLN A 189 24.04 -9.09 25.26
CA GLN A 189 23.07 -8.01 25.48
C GLN A 189 22.06 -8.33 26.60
N SER A 190 22.35 -9.33 27.45
CA SER A 190 21.66 -9.41 28.75
C SER A 190 22.15 -8.25 29.61
N TRP A 191 21.24 -7.36 29.98
CA TRP A 191 21.50 -6.29 30.93
C TRP A 191 22.24 -6.83 32.16
N PRO A 192 23.25 -6.10 32.70
CA PRO A 192 23.80 -6.48 33.99
C PRO A 192 22.64 -6.46 34.99
N VAL A 193 22.35 -7.62 35.58
CA VAL A 193 21.60 -7.70 36.82
C VAL A 193 22.54 -7.09 37.87
N GLY A 194 22.48 -5.78 38.00
CA GLY A 194 23.20 -5.07 39.05
C GLY A 194 22.63 -5.51 40.38
N SER A 195 23.35 -6.40 41.06
CA SER A 195 23.24 -6.64 42.49
C SER A 195 23.63 -5.37 43.25
N ASN A 196 22.79 -4.32 43.21
CA ASN A 196 22.92 -3.19 44.10
C ASN A 196 21.72 -3.17 45.04
N THR A 197 22.01 -3.50 46.30
CA THR A 197 21.21 -3.20 47.47
C THR A 197 20.98 -1.68 47.54
N GLY A 198 19.84 -1.23 46.99
CA GLY A 198 19.41 0.16 47.06
C GLY A 198 17.91 0.23 46.77
N THR A 199 17.17 0.86 47.69
CA THR A 199 15.72 1.04 47.61
C THR A 199 15.31 1.73 46.29
N PRO A 200 14.29 1.24 45.58
CA PRO A 200 13.89 1.80 44.29
C PRO A 200 13.22 3.17 44.45
N CYS A 201 13.54 4.08 43.54
CA CYS A 201 12.92 5.41 43.43
C CYS A 201 11.42 5.31 43.17
N SER A 202 10.61 5.97 44.01
CA SER A 202 9.15 5.98 44.00
C SER A 202 8.52 7.15 43.23
N CYS A 203 9.28 7.82 42.34
CA CYS A 203 8.72 8.89 41.53
C CYS A 203 7.77 8.34 40.43
N PRO A 204 6.78 9.13 39.98
CA PRO A 204 5.77 8.68 39.01
C PRO A 204 6.37 8.15 37.69
N GLN A 205 7.53 8.68 37.27
CA GLN A 205 8.21 8.22 36.05
C GLN A 205 8.94 6.88 36.23
N CYS A 206 9.49 6.60 37.42
CA CYS A 206 10.15 5.32 37.71
C CYS A 206 9.14 4.18 37.96
N LEU A 207 7.97 4.50 38.53
CA LEU A 207 6.84 3.56 38.68
C LEU A 207 6.30 3.09 37.32
N LEU A 208 6.25 3.98 36.33
CA LEU A 208 5.81 3.63 34.96
C LEU A 208 6.81 2.67 34.28
N VAL A 209 8.12 2.93 34.44
CA VAL A 209 9.21 2.09 33.91
C VAL A 209 9.24 0.72 34.58
N ASN A 210 9.05 0.63 35.89
CA ASN A 210 8.98 -0.67 36.58
C ASN A 210 7.73 -1.45 36.20
N SER A 211 6.61 -0.78 35.95
CA SER A 211 5.35 -1.41 35.53
C SER A 211 5.41 -1.96 34.10
N THR A 212 6.03 -1.23 33.16
CA THR A 212 6.26 -1.72 31.78
C THR A 212 7.30 -2.85 31.73
N ARG A 213 8.32 -2.79 32.59
CA ARG A 213 9.34 -3.85 32.74
C ARG A 213 8.75 -5.12 33.36
N ALA A 214 7.88 -4.98 34.37
CA ALA A 214 7.13 -6.08 34.96
C ALA A 214 6.14 -6.70 33.96
N ALA A 215 5.45 -5.88 33.15
CA ALA A 215 4.55 -6.36 32.11
C ALA A 215 5.29 -7.14 31.01
N SER A 216 6.45 -6.65 30.54
CA SER A 216 7.27 -7.36 29.54
C SER A 216 7.79 -8.69 30.09
N ASN A 217 8.27 -8.72 31.34
CA ASN A 217 8.72 -9.96 31.98
C ASN A 217 7.57 -10.93 32.28
N ALA A 218 6.38 -10.44 32.63
CA ALA A 218 5.19 -11.25 32.84
C ALA A 218 4.66 -11.87 31.53
N ILE A 219 4.73 -11.13 30.41
CA ILE A 219 4.38 -11.66 29.08
C ILE A 219 5.34 -12.78 28.69
N LEU A 220 6.65 -12.61 28.91
CA LEU A 220 7.67 -13.65 28.71
C LEU A 220 7.45 -14.88 29.61
N ALA A 221 7.07 -14.69 30.88
CA ALA A 221 6.78 -15.78 31.82
C ALA A 221 5.45 -16.50 31.51
N SER A 222 4.45 -15.81 30.96
CA SER A 222 3.17 -16.40 30.54
C SER A 222 3.31 -17.27 29.29
N GLN A 223 4.20 -16.89 28.37
CA GLN A 223 4.44 -17.64 27.13
C GLN A 223 5.27 -18.90 27.35
N ARG A 224 6.14 -18.94 28.39
CA ARG A 224 6.79 -20.19 28.84
C ARG A 224 5.81 -21.21 29.41
N ARG A 225 4.67 -20.79 29.98
CA ARG A 225 3.66 -21.69 30.56
C ARG A 225 2.76 -22.38 29.52
N LYS A 226 2.79 -21.98 28.24
CA LYS A 226 1.98 -22.60 27.18
C LYS A 226 2.64 -23.82 26.49
N LEU A 227 3.80 -24.28 26.98
CA LEU A 227 4.55 -25.38 26.34
C LEU A 227 4.58 -26.71 27.11
N TYR A 228 3.85 -26.86 28.22
CA TYR A 228 3.67 -28.16 28.90
C TYR A 228 2.29 -28.25 29.57
N PRO A 229 1.43 -29.22 29.23
CA PRO A 229 0.23 -29.52 30.00
C PRO A 229 0.57 -30.51 31.13
N GLY A 230 0.27 -30.12 32.38
CA GLY A 230 0.16 -31.07 33.50
C GLY A 230 0.98 -30.72 34.74
N ALA A 231 0.33 -30.11 35.73
CA ALA A 231 0.33 -30.54 37.14
C ALA A 231 -0.32 -29.43 37.99
N VAL A 232 -1.54 -29.70 38.44
CA VAL A 232 -2.16 -28.98 39.57
C VAL A 232 -1.38 -29.35 40.83
N ARG A 233 -0.88 -28.37 41.58
CA ARG A 233 -0.70 -28.50 43.04
C ARG A 233 -1.03 -27.18 43.72
N GLN A 234 -2.05 -27.26 44.57
CA GLN A 234 -2.49 -26.20 45.47
C GLN A 234 -1.39 -25.85 46.46
N SER A 235 -1.28 -24.57 46.77
CA SER A 235 -0.44 -24.02 47.82
C SER A 235 -1.05 -24.30 49.20
N SER A 236 -0.22 -24.70 50.15
CA SER A 236 -0.40 -24.36 51.56
C SER A 236 0.94 -24.03 52.21
N THR A 237 0.91 -22.90 52.90
CA THR A 237 1.93 -22.19 53.67
C THR A 237 2.37 -22.94 54.94
N PHE A 238 3.64 -22.80 55.36
CA PHE A 238 4.06 -22.19 56.65
C PHE A 238 5.47 -22.63 57.12
N ALA A 239 6.25 -21.60 57.51
CA ALA A 239 7.39 -21.48 58.47
C ALA A 239 8.56 -22.49 58.58
N GLY A 240 9.74 -21.91 58.86
CA GLY A 240 10.56 -22.38 59.99
C GLY A 240 11.99 -22.84 59.69
N ALA A 241 12.94 -21.90 59.77
CA ALA A 241 14.24 -21.96 60.45
C ALA A 241 15.18 -23.20 60.36
N THR A 242 16.45 -22.87 60.03
CA THR A 242 17.72 -23.30 60.66
C THR A 242 18.34 -24.71 60.48
N LEU A 243 19.65 -24.66 60.21
CA LEU A 243 20.78 -25.54 60.58
C LEU A 243 21.27 -26.66 59.61
N TRP A 244 22.58 -26.58 59.35
CA TRP A 244 23.55 -27.56 58.81
C TRP A 244 23.68 -28.82 59.72
N PRO A 245 24.59 -29.80 59.48
CA PRO A 245 25.31 -30.28 58.26
C PRO A 245 25.30 -31.83 58.11
N VAL A 246 26.05 -32.35 57.11
CA VAL A 246 27.06 -33.46 57.17
C VAL A 246 27.07 -34.26 55.84
N GLY A 247 28.23 -34.33 55.17
CA GLY A 247 28.49 -35.16 53.96
C GLY A 247 28.98 -36.58 54.32
N PRO A 248 29.93 -37.20 53.58
CA PRO A 248 30.19 -37.24 52.14
C PRO A 248 30.45 -38.70 51.62
N GLY A 249 30.77 -38.87 50.33
CA GLY A 249 31.45 -40.07 49.78
C GLY A 249 30.87 -40.53 48.43
N ALA A 250 31.55 -40.46 47.28
CA ALA A 250 32.81 -41.08 46.82
C ALA A 250 32.56 -42.32 45.94
N GLY A 251 33.32 -42.42 44.83
CA GLY A 251 33.54 -43.66 44.05
C GLY A 251 32.96 -43.62 42.62
N MET A 252 33.74 -43.33 41.55
CA MET A 252 34.54 -44.27 40.73
C MET A 252 33.68 -45.40 40.12
N GLY A 253 33.71 -45.78 38.83
CA GLY A 253 34.52 -45.48 37.66
C GLY A 253 34.28 -46.57 36.58
N GLY A 254 34.93 -46.45 35.42
CA GLY A 254 35.18 -47.54 34.43
C GLY A 254 34.16 -47.69 33.29
N THR A 255 34.46 -47.34 32.02
CA THR A 255 35.15 -48.12 30.94
C THR A 255 34.29 -49.26 30.37
N ALA A 256 34.23 -49.61 29.07
CA ALA A 256 34.79 -49.14 27.79
C ALA A 256 34.23 -50.05 26.65
N LYS A 257 34.24 -49.56 25.39
CA LYS A 257 34.37 -50.26 24.07
C LYS A 257 33.38 -51.40 23.71
N GLY A 258 33.01 -51.68 22.46
CA GLY A 258 33.37 -51.23 21.10
C GLY A 258 32.72 -52.16 20.05
N GLU A 259 32.58 -51.66 18.81
CA GLU A 259 32.55 -52.33 17.46
C GLU A 259 31.73 -53.64 17.24
N GLY A 260 31.07 -53.97 16.13
CA GLY A 260 30.99 -53.45 14.76
C GLY A 260 30.12 -54.39 13.86
N LEU A 261 29.72 -53.86 12.70
CA LEU A 261 29.19 -54.41 11.42
C LEU A 261 28.95 -55.93 11.20
N ARG A 262 27.79 -56.32 10.62
CA ARG A 262 27.58 -56.79 9.20
C ARG A 262 26.18 -57.38 8.94
N VAL A 263 25.81 -57.36 7.65
CA VAL A 263 24.58 -57.76 6.90
C VAL A 263 24.79 -59.19 6.28
N PRO A 264 23.90 -59.93 5.54
CA PRO A 264 22.42 -60.13 5.36
C PRO A 264 22.05 -61.68 5.45
N PRO A 265 21.22 -62.39 4.59
CA PRO A 265 19.97 -62.16 3.79
C PRO A 265 18.87 -63.29 3.88
N GLY A 266 17.72 -63.08 3.22
CA GLY A 266 16.84 -64.12 2.60
C GLY A 266 15.60 -64.55 3.42
N ALA A 267 14.50 -65.11 2.88
CA ALA A 267 13.89 -65.29 1.55
C ALA A 267 12.54 -66.07 1.76
N PHE A 268 11.68 -66.11 0.74
CA PHE A 268 10.58 -67.06 0.47
C PHE A 268 9.14 -66.86 1.03
N SER A 269 8.19 -66.94 0.08
CA SER A 269 6.71 -67.07 0.11
C SER A 269 6.28 -68.54 0.42
N PRO A 270 5.07 -69.10 0.08
CA PRO A 270 3.78 -68.59 -0.48
C PRO A 270 2.48 -69.27 0.09
N GLY A 271 1.29 -68.90 -0.43
CA GLY A 271 0.06 -69.73 -0.49
C GLY A 271 -1.22 -68.97 -0.09
N GLN A 272 -2.41 -69.09 -0.72
CA GLN A 272 -2.95 -69.89 -1.83
C GLN A 272 -4.28 -69.22 -2.33
N SER A 273 -4.58 -69.43 -3.62
CA SER A 273 -5.83 -69.42 -4.43
C SER A 273 -7.22 -69.31 -3.75
N VAL A 274 -8.30 -68.78 -4.37
CA VAL A 274 -9.03 -69.32 -5.56
C VAL A 274 -9.82 -68.26 -6.40
N ALA A 275 -10.06 -68.63 -7.68
CA ALA A 275 -10.75 -67.96 -8.80
C ALA A 275 -12.30 -67.86 -8.61
N ALA A 276 -13.12 -67.13 -9.39
CA ALA A 276 -13.27 -66.99 -10.85
C ALA A 276 -14.18 -65.76 -11.16
N GLY A 277 -14.29 -65.18 -12.35
CA GLY A 277 -13.76 -65.44 -13.67
C GLY A 277 -14.09 -64.25 -14.59
N ALA A 278 -13.32 -64.07 -15.65
CA ALA A 278 -13.58 -63.14 -16.75
C ALA A 278 -13.77 -63.95 -18.05
N PRO A 279 -14.29 -63.32 -19.13
CA PRO A 279 -13.36 -63.05 -20.21
C PRO A 279 -13.49 -61.67 -20.89
N LEU A 280 -12.31 -61.17 -21.27
CA LEU A 280 -11.98 -60.02 -22.12
C LEU A 280 -12.27 -60.35 -23.62
N PRO A 281 -12.21 -59.41 -24.61
CA PRO A 281 -10.97 -58.78 -25.09
C PRO A 281 -11.14 -57.25 -25.35
N GLY A 282 -10.13 -56.38 -25.32
CA GLY A 282 -8.70 -56.55 -25.55
C GLY A 282 -8.31 -56.08 -26.96
N LEU A 283 -7.88 -54.82 -27.09
CA LEU A 283 -6.60 -54.38 -27.70
C LEU A 283 -6.66 -53.09 -28.56
N ASN A 284 -5.73 -52.20 -28.20
CA ASN A 284 -4.86 -51.39 -29.07
C ASN A 284 -5.30 -50.01 -29.62
N ASN A 285 -4.76 -48.99 -28.93
CA ASN A 285 -3.70 -48.07 -29.42
C ASN A 285 -4.06 -46.87 -30.33
N LEU A 286 -3.38 -45.75 -30.01
CA LEU A 286 -3.03 -44.57 -30.82
C LEU A 286 -4.00 -43.36 -30.88
N ASN A 287 -3.50 -42.27 -30.29
CA ASN A 287 -3.43 -40.90 -30.85
C ASN A 287 -4.55 -40.43 -31.80
N GLN A 288 -5.43 -39.54 -31.32
CA GLN A 288 -5.66 -38.18 -31.86
C GLN A 288 -6.71 -37.42 -31.04
N PRO A 289 -6.62 -36.07 -30.94
CA PRO A 289 -7.57 -35.26 -30.19
C PRO A 289 -8.80 -34.93 -31.04
N GLY A 290 -9.85 -35.74 -30.88
CA GLY A 290 -11.19 -35.47 -31.42
C GLY A 290 -12.08 -34.83 -30.36
N THR A 291 -12.59 -33.63 -30.65
CA THR A 291 -13.67 -32.97 -29.93
C THR A 291 -14.91 -33.87 -29.84
N GLN A 292 -15.32 -34.24 -28.63
CA GLN A 292 -16.71 -34.58 -28.34
C GLN A 292 -17.19 -33.90 -27.05
N ARG A 293 -18.28 -33.16 -27.20
CA ARG A 293 -19.13 -32.64 -26.13
C ARG A 293 -19.58 -33.80 -25.22
N GLY A 294 -19.49 -33.62 -23.91
CA GLY A 294 -20.08 -34.55 -22.95
C GLY A 294 -20.08 -34.02 -21.53
N ALA A 295 -21.27 -33.68 -21.04
CA ALA A 295 -21.70 -33.59 -19.64
C ALA A 295 -20.88 -32.71 -18.66
N ARG A 296 -21.45 -31.55 -18.33
CA ARG A 296 -21.17 -30.81 -17.09
C ARG A 296 -21.66 -31.69 -15.92
N ALA A 297 -20.78 -32.51 -15.36
CA ALA A 297 -21.07 -33.23 -14.12
C ALA A 297 -21.27 -32.19 -13.01
N THR A 298 -22.53 -31.97 -12.63
CA THR A 298 -22.91 -31.22 -11.43
C THR A 298 -22.43 -31.98 -10.21
N VAL A 299 -21.58 -31.34 -9.40
CA VAL A 299 -21.19 -31.85 -8.08
C VAL A 299 -22.46 -31.98 -7.22
N PRO A 300 -22.74 -33.14 -6.61
CA PRO A 300 -23.87 -33.29 -5.69
C PRO A 300 -23.73 -32.31 -4.50
N PRO A 301 -24.82 -31.76 -3.95
CA PRO A 301 -24.77 -30.97 -2.73
C PRO A 301 -24.15 -31.80 -1.59
N GLY A 302 -23.11 -31.28 -0.92
CA GLY A 302 -22.48 -31.92 0.25
C GLY A 302 -21.09 -32.52 0.05
N VAL A 303 -20.47 -32.38 -1.13
CA VAL A 303 -19.11 -32.88 -1.40
C VAL A 303 -18.04 -31.78 -1.26
N PRO A 304 -17.04 -31.89 -0.37
CA PRO A 304 -15.95 -30.91 -0.26
C PRO A 304 -15.05 -30.92 -1.51
N ALA A 305 -14.90 -29.77 -2.17
CA ALA A 305 -13.97 -29.58 -3.29
C ALA A 305 -12.61 -29.07 -2.77
N LEU A 306 -11.54 -29.84 -2.98
CA LEU A 306 -10.18 -29.45 -2.60
C LEU A 306 -9.49 -28.71 -3.76
N PRO A 307 -9.05 -27.44 -3.59
CA PRO A 307 -8.42 -26.69 -4.66
C PRO A 307 -6.95 -27.10 -4.86
N VAL A 308 -6.62 -27.58 -6.06
CA VAL A 308 -5.22 -27.80 -6.48
C VAL A 308 -4.68 -26.48 -7.05
N LYS A 309 -3.84 -25.76 -6.29
CA LYS A 309 -3.24 -24.50 -6.74
C LYS A 309 -2.15 -24.74 -7.79
N ASN A 310 -2.31 -24.10 -8.95
CA ASN A 310 -1.34 -23.76 -10.00
C ASN A 310 -0.10 -24.65 -10.15
N LEU A 311 -0.24 -25.69 -10.97
CA LEU A 311 0.87 -26.36 -11.65
C LEU A 311 1.35 -25.47 -12.81
N ASN A 312 2.37 -24.65 -12.55
CA ASN A 312 3.24 -24.08 -13.59
C ASN A 312 4.72 -24.13 -13.17
N SER A 313 5.09 -25.00 -12.23
CA SER A 313 6.47 -25.25 -11.83
C SER A 313 6.74 -26.75 -11.91
N THR A 314 7.72 -27.14 -12.71
CA THR A 314 8.23 -28.51 -12.85
C THR A 314 8.84 -28.98 -11.52
N GLY A 315 8.09 -29.77 -10.76
CA GLY A 315 8.57 -30.45 -9.54
C GLY A 315 7.55 -31.48 -9.03
N PRO A 316 7.94 -32.71 -8.68
CA PRO A 316 7.01 -33.83 -8.45
C PRO A 316 6.28 -33.81 -7.08
N VAL A 317 6.53 -32.82 -6.22
CA VAL A 317 6.20 -32.91 -4.78
C VAL A 317 4.78 -32.43 -4.45
N HIS A 318 4.22 -31.47 -5.21
CA HIS A 318 2.89 -30.91 -4.94
C HIS A 318 1.69 -31.74 -5.48
N PRO A 319 1.77 -32.42 -6.65
CA PRO A 319 0.72 -33.32 -7.11
C PRO A 319 0.53 -34.52 -6.17
N ALA A 320 1.64 -35.03 -5.62
CA ALA A 320 1.64 -36.16 -4.71
C ALA A 320 0.91 -35.85 -3.41
N LEU A 321 1.07 -34.64 -2.84
CA LEU A 321 0.39 -34.25 -1.60
C LEU A 321 -1.14 -34.10 -1.77
N ALA A 322 -1.59 -33.45 -2.86
CA ALA A 322 -3.02 -33.32 -3.16
C ALA A 322 -3.65 -34.68 -3.51
N GLY A 323 -2.90 -35.55 -4.20
CA GLY A 323 -3.29 -36.94 -4.43
C GLY A 323 -3.39 -37.76 -3.14
N MET A 324 -2.42 -37.61 -2.22
CA MET A 324 -2.44 -38.30 -0.92
C MET A 324 -3.60 -37.84 -0.04
N THR A 325 -3.91 -36.53 0.00
CA THR A 325 -5.09 -36.03 0.73
C THR A 325 -6.41 -36.52 0.11
N GLY A 326 -6.49 -36.58 -1.24
CA GLY A 326 -7.64 -37.17 -1.93
C GLY A 326 -7.81 -38.66 -1.64
N ILE A 327 -6.73 -39.43 -1.63
CA ILE A 327 -6.72 -40.87 -1.32
C ILE A 327 -7.11 -41.13 0.13
N LEU A 328 -6.59 -40.35 1.09
CA LEU A 328 -6.93 -40.49 2.51
C LEU A 328 -8.41 -40.17 2.79
N MET A 329 -8.96 -39.16 2.11
CA MET A 329 -10.37 -38.80 2.23
C MET A 329 -11.28 -39.85 1.57
N CYS A 330 -10.88 -40.44 0.43
CA CYS A 330 -11.60 -41.56 -0.18
C CYS A 330 -11.53 -42.85 0.65
N ALA A 331 -10.40 -43.13 1.32
CA ALA A 331 -10.26 -44.28 2.22
C ALA A 331 -11.18 -44.16 3.47
N ALA A 332 -11.55 -42.94 3.85
CA ALA A 332 -12.53 -42.66 4.90
C ALA A 332 -14.00 -42.66 4.41
N GLY A 333 -14.26 -43.06 3.16
CA GLY A 333 -15.61 -43.11 2.58
C GLY A 333 -16.20 -41.77 2.15
N LEU A 334 -15.37 -40.70 2.09
CA LEU A 334 -15.82 -39.38 1.65
C LEU A 334 -15.63 -39.21 0.13
N PRO A 335 -16.66 -38.79 -0.62
CA PRO A 335 -16.50 -38.41 -2.02
C PRO A 335 -15.59 -37.17 -2.11
N VAL A 336 -14.64 -37.16 -3.04
CA VAL A 336 -13.74 -36.02 -3.27
C VAL A 336 -13.74 -35.67 -4.75
N CYS A 337 -13.96 -34.39 -5.07
CA CYS A 337 -13.84 -33.86 -6.43
C CYS A 337 -12.67 -32.85 -6.48
N LEU A 338 -11.61 -33.19 -7.21
CA LEU A 338 -10.50 -32.28 -7.48
C LEU A 338 -10.90 -31.32 -8.60
N THR A 339 -11.19 -30.06 -8.26
CA THR A 339 -11.50 -29.02 -9.25
C THR A 339 -10.34 -28.03 -9.36
N ARG A 340 -9.99 -27.66 -10.59
CA ARG A 340 -9.01 -26.60 -10.87
C ARG A 340 -9.68 -25.25 -10.65
N ALA A 341 -9.05 -24.36 -9.89
CA ALA A 341 -9.56 -22.98 -9.72
C ALA A 341 -9.78 -22.34 -11.11
N PRO A 342 -10.96 -21.73 -11.39
CA PRO A 342 -11.22 -21.10 -12.67
C PRO A 342 -10.18 -20.01 -12.94
N LYS A 343 -9.62 -19.99 -14.16
CA LYS A 343 -8.74 -18.89 -14.57
C LYS A 343 -9.57 -17.59 -14.59
N PRO A 344 -9.05 -16.47 -14.03
CA PRO A 344 -9.74 -15.19 -14.12
C PRO A 344 -9.91 -14.78 -15.60
N ILE A 345 -11.13 -14.43 -15.98
CA ILE A 345 -11.46 -14.01 -17.35
C ILE A 345 -11.15 -12.52 -17.47
N LEU A 346 -9.91 -12.19 -17.84
CA LEU A 346 -9.49 -10.79 -17.97
C LEU A 346 -10.00 -10.13 -19.27
N HIS A 347 -10.24 -10.93 -20.31
CA HIS A 347 -10.69 -10.46 -21.61
C HIS A 347 -12.03 -11.12 -21.99
N PRO A 348 -12.90 -10.44 -22.75
CA PRO A 348 -14.11 -11.05 -23.26
C PRO A 348 -13.76 -12.22 -24.18
N PRO A 349 -14.67 -13.21 -24.32
CA PRO A 349 -14.55 -14.23 -25.36
C PRO A 349 -14.32 -13.60 -26.76
N PRO A 350 -13.70 -14.33 -27.70
CA PRO A 350 -13.51 -13.85 -29.06
C PRO A 350 -14.84 -13.42 -29.69
N VAL A 351 -14.88 -12.20 -30.25
CA VAL A 351 -16.06 -11.60 -30.88
C VAL A 351 -15.80 -11.46 -32.37
N SER A 352 -16.72 -11.95 -33.21
CA SER A 352 -16.61 -11.79 -34.66
C SER A 352 -16.87 -10.33 -35.06
N LYS A 353 -16.36 -9.89 -36.21
CA LYS A 353 -16.59 -8.52 -36.69
C LYS A 353 -18.08 -8.23 -36.95
N SER A 354 -18.87 -9.24 -37.35
CA SER A 354 -20.32 -9.13 -37.57
C SER A 354 -21.11 -8.93 -36.28
N ASP A 355 -20.59 -9.37 -35.14
CA ASP A 355 -21.26 -9.23 -33.85
C ASP A 355 -21.00 -7.87 -33.19
N ILE A 356 -20.05 -7.11 -33.71
CA ILE A 356 -19.73 -5.77 -33.25
C ILE A 356 -20.81 -4.81 -33.78
N LYS A 357 -21.55 -4.19 -32.87
CA LYS A 357 -22.62 -3.24 -33.19
C LYS A 357 -22.29 -1.83 -32.68
N PRO A 358 -22.78 -0.77 -33.33
CA PRO A 358 -22.68 0.58 -32.79
C PRO A 358 -23.45 0.69 -31.46
N VAL A 359 -23.04 1.63 -30.61
CA VAL A 359 -23.73 1.89 -29.33
C VAL A 359 -24.99 2.73 -29.58
N PRO A 360 -26.18 2.28 -29.16
CA PRO A 360 -27.43 3.02 -29.34
C PRO A 360 -27.36 4.44 -28.75
N GLY A 361 -27.85 5.42 -29.50
CA GLY A 361 -27.96 6.81 -29.03
C GLY A 361 -26.64 7.56 -28.86
N VAL A 362 -25.54 7.05 -29.42
CA VAL A 362 -24.23 7.73 -29.44
C VAL A 362 -23.71 7.83 -30.87
N ASN A 363 -23.49 9.07 -31.34
CA ASN A 363 -23.06 9.33 -32.71
C ASN A 363 -21.55 9.10 -32.91
N GLY A 364 -21.22 8.30 -33.92
CA GLY A 364 -19.86 7.92 -34.29
C GLY A 364 -19.35 6.67 -33.55
N ILE A 365 -18.26 6.09 -34.06
CA ILE A 365 -17.63 4.87 -33.50
C ILE A 365 -16.20 5.17 -33.02
N CYS A 366 -15.64 6.31 -33.45
CA CYS A 366 -14.26 6.70 -33.20
C CYS A 366 -14.16 8.22 -33.00
N ARG A 367 -13.40 8.64 -31.99
CA ARG A 367 -13.00 10.03 -31.73
C ARG A 367 -11.48 10.12 -31.80
N LYS A 368 -10.97 11.08 -32.57
CA LYS A 368 -9.53 11.34 -32.69
C LYS A 368 -9.22 12.69 -32.05
N THR A 369 -8.28 12.71 -31.11
CA THR A 369 -7.73 13.95 -30.59
C THR A 369 -6.53 14.33 -31.45
N LYS A 370 -6.67 15.39 -32.26
CA LYS A 370 -5.52 16.03 -32.91
C LYS A 370 -4.90 17.02 -31.94
N LYS A 371 -3.62 17.37 -32.16
CA LYS A 371 -2.93 18.45 -31.43
C LYS A 371 -3.72 19.75 -31.65
N LYS A 372 -4.59 20.10 -30.69
CA LYS A 372 -5.42 21.29 -30.78
C LYS A 372 -4.52 22.45 -30.40
N HIS A 373 -4.28 23.38 -31.32
CA HIS A 373 -3.67 24.65 -30.95
C HIS A 373 -4.59 25.31 -29.92
N LEU A 374 -4.09 25.49 -28.70
CA LEU A 374 -4.75 26.32 -27.70
C LEU A 374 -5.03 27.66 -28.39
N LYS A 375 -6.31 28.04 -28.56
CA LYS A 375 -6.67 29.35 -29.12
C LYS A 375 -5.89 30.39 -28.33
N LYS A 376 -5.14 31.27 -29.02
CA LYS A 376 -4.29 32.35 -28.46
C LYS A 376 -4.85 32.78 -27.10
N SER A 377 -4.16 32.39 -26.04
CA SER A 377 -4.67 32.53 -24.68
C SER A 377 -4.77 34.02 -24.34
N LYS A 378 -5.89 34.39 -23.72
CA LYS A 378 -5.95 35.61 -22.90
C LYS A 378 -4.85 35.53 -21.84
N THR A 379 -4.33 36.66 -21.38
CA THR A 379 -3.22 36.64 -20.41
C THR A 379 -3.64 35.88 -19.15
N PRO A 380 -2.74 35.16 -18.46
CA PRO A 380 -3.05 34.49 -17.18
C PRO A 380 -3.83 35.38 -16.22
N GLU A 381 -3.48 36.66 -16.18
CA GLU A 381 -4.13 37.69 -15.40
C GLU A 381 -5.58 37.91 -15.82
N ASP A 382 -5.88 37.95 -17.13
CA ASP A 382 -7.24 38.11 -17.65
C ASP A 382 -8.14 36.90 -17.35
N VAL A 383 -7.55 35.69 -17.31
CA VAL A 383 -8.28 34.48 -16.94
C VAL A 383 -8.66 34.54 -15.47
N VAL A 384 -7.69 34.82 -14.61
CA VAL A 384 -7.90 34.89 -13.16
C VAL A 384 -8.88 36.02 -12.81
N ARG A 385 -8.71 37.22 -13.39
CA ARG A 385 -9.64 38.35 -13.17
C ARG A 385 -11.06 38.08 -13.63
N ARG A 386 -11.28 37.24 -14.65
CA ARG A 386 -12.64 36.92 -15.14
C ARG A 386 -13.50 36.25 -14.07
N TYR A 387 -12.91 35.45 -13.20
CA TYR A 387 -13.64 34.60 -12.26
C TYR A 387 -13.71 35.18 -10.84
N ILE A 388 -13.15 36.38 -10.66
CA ILE A 388 -12.95 37.01 -9.37
C ILE A 388 -13.73 38.32 -9.29
N GLN A 389 -14.35 38.53 -8.14
CA GLN A 389 -14.90 39.80 -7.70
C GLN A 389 -13.92 40.44 -6.72
N LYS A 390 -13.50 41.69 -6.98
CA LYS A 390 -12.57 42.40 -6.09
C LYS A 390 -13.23 42.67 -4.73
N VAL A 391 -12.51 42.41 -3.65
CA VAL A 391 -12.97 42.67 -2.28
C VAL A 391 -12.26 43.91 -1.76
N LYS A 392 -13.02 44.94 -1.35
CA LYS A 392 -12.46 46.20 -0.82
C LYS A 392 -11.94 46.04 0.61
N ASN A 393 -12.75 45.40 1.46
CA ASN A 393 -12.45 45.15 2.87
C ASN A 393 -12.37 43.63 3.06
N PRO A 394 -11.20 43.00 2.86
CA PRO A 394 -11.07 41.57 3.06
C PRO A 394 -11.31 41.20 4.53
N PRO A 395 -11.92 40.03 4.79
CA PRO A 395 -12.07 39.53 6.16
C PRO A 395 -10.70 39.19 6.74
N ASP A 396 -10.65 39.15 8.06
CA ASP A 396 -9.44 38.82 8.81
C ASP A 396 -9.22 37.30 8.90
N GLU A 397 -9.14 36.68 7.72
CA GLU A 397 -8.97 35.25 7.50
C GLU A 397 -7.70 34.99 6.68
N ASP A 398 -7.19 33.76 6.72
CA ASP A 398 -5.97 33.39 6.00
C ASP A 398 -6.26 33.00 4.54
N CYS A 399 -5.39 33.45 3.63
CA CYS A 399 -5.35 32.94 2.27
C CYS A 399 -4.77 31.52 2.26
N THR A 400 -5.58 30.50 1.94
CA THR A 400 -5.12 29.10 1.99
C THR A 400 -4.06 28.72 0.95
N ILE A 401 -3.68 29.63 0.05
CA ILE A 401 -2.63 29.42 -0.95
C ILE A 401 -1.24 29.83 -0.43
N CYS A 402 -1.12 31.01 0.20
CA CYS A 402 0.15 31.50 0.74
C CYS A 402 0.25 31.43 2.27
N MET A 403 -0.84 31.10 2.96
CA MET A 403 -0.96 31.05 4.42
C MET A 403 -0.70 32.40 5.12
N GLU A 404 -0.89 33.51 4.40
CA GLU A 404 -0.85 34.88 4.95
C GLU A 404 -2.28 35.41 5.08
N ARG A 405 -2.49 36.35 6.00
CA ARG A 405 -3.81 36.98 6.18
C ARG A 405 -4.25 37.70 4.91
N LEU A 406 -5.54 37.64 4.58
CA LEU A 406 -6.09 38.36 3.43
C LEU A 406 -5.97 39.88 3.57
N VAL A 407 -5.90 40.39 4.80
CA VAL A 407 -5.66 41.81 5.09
C VAL A 407 -4.20 42.25 4.87
N THR A 408 -3.25 41.31 4.75
CA THR A 408 -1.83 41.59 4.50
C THR A 408 -1.44 41.29 3.04
N SER A 409 -0.20 41.62 2.66
CA SER A 409 0.34 41.27 1.34
C SER A 409 0.38 39.75 1.11
N SER A 410 0.25 39.35 -0.15
CA SER A 410 0.47 37.97 -0.59
C SER A 410 1.91 37.52 -0.34
N GLY A 411 2.08 36.30 0.17
CA GLY A 411 3.40 35.65 0.29
C GLY A 411 4.10 35.34 -1.04
N TYR A 412 3.46 35.60 -2.19
CA TYR A 412 4.05 35.51 -3.53
C TYR A 412 4.59 36.85 -4.04
N GLU A 413 4.64 37.87 -3.19
CA GLU A 413 5.28 39.15 -3.51
C GLU A 413 6.75 38.94 -3.92
N GLY A 414 7.16 39.56 -5.03
CA GLY A 414 8.53 39.45 -5.57
C GLY A 414 8.84 38.18 -6.39
N VAL A 415 8.09 37.08 -6.23
CA VAL A 415 8.29 35.84 -7.01
C VAL A 415 7.75 35.98 -8.44
N LEU A 416 6.65 36.69 -8.59
CA LEU A 416 6.03 36.97 -9.88
C LEU A 416 6.19 38.46 -10.20
N SER A 417 7.11 38.81 -11.10
CA SER A 417 7.29 40.19 -11.59
C SER A 417 6.15 40.64 -12.52
N HIS A 418 4.89 40.44 -12.15
CA HIS A 418 3.74 40.90 -12.91
C HIS A 418 3.50 42.39 -12.62
N ARG A 419 4.00 43.25 -13.51
CA ARG A 419 3.77 44.70 -13.48
C ARG A 419 2.27 44.99 -13.59
N GLY A 420 1.60 45.22 -12.46
CA GLY A 420 0.22 45.73 -12.44
C GLY A 420 -0.76 45.03 -11.49
N ILE A 421 -0.34 44.04 -10.69
CA ILE A 421 -1.17 43.50 -9.60
C ILE A 421 -0.52 43.83 -8.27
N LYS A 422 -1.26 44.56 -7.43
CA LYS A 422 -0.89 44.89 -6.05
C LYS A 422 -0.94 43.64 -5.17
N ALA A 423 0.03 43.46 -4.27
CA ALA A 423 0.16 42.25 -3.46
C ALA A 423 -0.96 42.08 -2.43
N GLU A 424 -1.54 43.19 -2.00
CA GLU A 424 -2.69 43.30 -1.08
C GLU A 424 -4.05 43.06 -1.75
N LEU A 425 -4.11 42.90 -3.09
CA LEU A 425 -5.38 42.79 -3.77
C LEU A 425 -6.04 41.43 -3.52
N VAL A 426 -7.18 41.42 -2.84
CA VAL A 426 -7.98 40.21 -2.57
C VAL A 426 -9.15 40.08 -3.54
N GLY A 427 -9.37 38.84 -3.94
CA GLY A 427 -10.42 38.42 -4.84
C GLY A 427 -11.31 37.33 -4.25
N LYS A 428 -12.62 37.47 -4.43
CA LYS A 428 -13.64 36.47 -4.13
C LYS A 428 -14.04 35.72 -5.39
N LEU A 429 -13.97 34.39 -5.38
CA LEU A 429 -14.41 33.57 -6.51
C LEU A 429 -15.94 33.56 -6.61
N GLY A 430 -16.47 33.89 -7.79
CA GLY A 430 -17.89 34.26 -7.94
C GLY A 430 -18.94 33.17 -7.64
N LYS A 431 -18.64 31.88 -7.83
CA LYS A 431 -19.60 30.77 -7.60
C LYS A 431 -19.57 30.26 -6.15
N CYS A 432 -18.38 30.12 -5.58
CA CYS A 432 -18.17 29.47 -4.28
C CYS A 432 -17.85 30.44 -3.14
N GLY A 433 -17.56 31.71 -3.45
CA GLY A 433 -17.32 32.74 -2.45
C GLY A 433 -15.99 32.67 -1.69
N HIS A 434 -15.18 31.64 -1.87
CA HIS A 434 -13.82 31.57 -1.30
C HIS A 434 -12.93 32.73 -1.77
N MET A 435 -12.12 33.26 -0.85
CA MET A 435 -11.32 34.46 -1.03
C MET A 435 -9.82 34.16 -1.00
N TYR A 436 -9.06 34.84 -1.85
CA TYR A 436 -7.61 34.69 -1.97
C TYR A 436 -6.97 35.99 -2.43
N HIS A 437 -5.68 36.19 -2.17
CA HIS A 437 -4.93 37.22 -2.90
C HIS A 437 -4.94 36.91 -4.40
N LEU A 438 -5.07 37.95 -5.22
CA LEU A 438 -5.07 37.81 -6.69
C LEU A 438 -3.74 37.24 -7.20
N LEU A 439 -2.62 37.64 -6.58
CA LEU A 439 -1.30 37.08 -6.90
C LEU A 439 -1.21 35.58 -6.61
N CYS A 440 -1.80 35.11 -5.52
CA CYS A 440 -1.82 33.69 -5.18
C CYS A 440 -2.57 32.86 -6.23
N LEU A 441 -3.74 33.31 -6.67
CA LEU A 441 -4.51 32.63 -7.72
C LEU A 441 -3.78 32.67 -9.08
N LEU A 442 -3.07 33.75 -9.36
CA LEU A 442 -2.23 33.86 -10.56
C LEU A 442 -1.04 32.90 -10.52
N ALA A 443 -0.35 32.80 -9.39
CA ALA A 443 0.73 31.84 -9.17
C ALA A 443 0.23 30.40 -9.38
N MET A 444 -0.90 30.07 -8.76
CA MET A 444 -1.56 28.77 -8.90
C MET A 444 -1.91 28.47 -10.37
N TYR A 445 -2.50 29.43 -11.08
CA TYR A 445 -2.85 29.26 -12.49
C TYR A 445 -1.60 29.12 -13.38
N ASN A 446 -0.54 29.90 -13.12
CA ASN A 446 0.71 29.85 -13.88
C ASN A 446 1.46 28.52 -13.73
N ASN A 447 1.33 27.87 -12.56
CA ASN A 447 1.89 26.55 -12.29
C ASN A 447 1.00 25.41 -12.84
N GLY A 448 -0.21 25.71 -13.30
CA GLY A 448 -1.14 24.75 -13.89
C GLY A 448 -0.98 24.60 -15.42
N ASN A 449 -1.96 23.92 -16.01
CA ASN A 449 -2.07 23.64 -17.45
C ASN A 449 -2.38 24.89 -18.31
N LYS A 450 -2.75 26.02 -17.69
CA LYS A 450 -3.10 27.28 -18.34
C LYS A 450 -4.14 27.13 -19.46
N ASP A 451 -5.13 26.27 -19.23
CA ASP A 451 -6.18 25.95 -20.20
C ASP A 451 -7.29 27.01 -20.30
N GLY A 452 -7.27 27.99 -19.40
CA GLY A 452 -8.29 29.04 -19.32
C GLY A 452 -9.41 28.75 -18.34
N SER A 453 -9.32 27.61 -17.63
CA SER A 453 -10.14 27.29 -16.48
C SER A 453 -9.41 27.61 -15.17
N LEU A 454 -10.16 27.76 -14.08
CA LEU A 454 -9.62 27.93 -12.74
C LEU A 454 -10.34 26.99 -11.78
N GLN A 455 -9.60 26.23 -10.99
CA GLN A 455 -10.15 25.38 -9.95
C GLN A 455 -9.94 26.04 -8.59
N CYS A 456 -11.01 26.19 -7.81
CA CYS A 456 -10.92 26.69 -6.44
C CYS A 456 -10.09 25.72 -5.59
N PRO A 457 -9.00 26.16 -4.93
CA PRO A 457 -8.15 25.26 -4.14
C PRO A 457 -8.86 24.74 -2.89
N THR A 458 -9.83 25.48 -2.33
CA THR A 458 -10.59 25.07 -1.13
C THR A 458 -11.69 24.05 -1.45
N CYS A 459 -12.64 24.38 -2.33
CA CYS A 459 -13.82 23.53 -2.59
C CYS A 459 -13.80 22.79 -3.93
N LYS A 460 -12.72 22.93 -4.71
CA LYS A 460 -12.55 22.29 -6.03
C LYS A 460 -13.55 22.71 -7.11
N ALA A 461 -14.40 23.71 -6.86
CA ALA A 461 -15.30 24.28 -7.86
C ALA A 461 -14.55 24.76 -9.11
N ILE A 462 -15.05 24.41 -10.29
CA ILE A 462 -14.43 24.72 -11.59
C ILE A 462 -15.08 25.96 -12.22
N TYR A 463 -14.23 26.88 -12.66
CA TYR A 463 -14.57 28.08 -13.39
C TYR A 463 -14.03 27.98 -14.81
N GLY A 464 -14.88 28.26 -15.81
CA GLY A 464 -14.54 27.99 -17.21
C GLY A 464 -14.71 26.52 -17.59
N GLU A 465 -14.11 26.13 -18.72
CA GLU A 465 -14.13 24.75 -19.23
C GLU A 465 -12.77 24.11 -18.98
N LYS A 466 -12.71 23.19 -18.02
CA LYS A 466 -11.48 22.46 -17.69
C LYS A 466 -11.10 21.53 -18.85
N THR A 467 -9.85 21.57 -19.26
CA THR A 467 -9.26 20.64 -20.22
C THR A 467 -7.97 20.06 -19.65
N GLY A 468 -7.54 18.90 -20.14
CA GLY A 468 -6.31 18.27 -19.67
C GLY A 468 -5.19 18.28 -20.70
N THR A 469 -4.14 17.54 -20.36
CA THR A 469 -2.91 17.45 -21.15
C THR A 469 -2.80 16.13 -21.91
N GLN A 470 -3.88 15.34 -22.01
CA GLN A 470 -3.88 14.06 -22.74
C GLN A 470 -3.20 14.17 -24.12
N PRO A 471 -2.22 13.30 -24.46
CA PRO A 471 -1.60 13.30 -25.78
C PRO A 471 -2.58 12.97 -26.91
N PRO A 472 -2.24 13.29 -28.18
CA PRO A 472 -3.02 12.87 -29.34
C PRO A 472 -3.20 11.35 -29.39
N GLY A 473 -4.39 10.89 -29.75
CA GLY A 473 -4.70 9.47 -29.86
C GLY A 473 -6.09 9.21 -30.43
N LYS A 474 -6.55 7.99 -30.21
CA LYS A 474 -7.84 7.47 -30.70
C LYS A 474 -8.63 6.86 -29.56
N MET A 475 -9.92 7.14 -29.53
CA MET A 475 -10.92 6.46 -28.69
C MET A 475 -11.93 5.83 -29.61
N GLU A 476 -12.11 4.51 -29.50
CA GLU A 476 -13.16 3.76 -30.21
C GLU A 476 -14.11 3.12 -29.22
N PHE A 477 -15.36 2.93 -29.62
CA PHE A 477 -16.33 2.25 -28.77
C PHE A 477 -17.40 1.53 -29.60
N HIS A 478 -17.82 0.38 -29.11
CA HIS A 478 -18.82 -0.48 -29.76
C HIS A 478 -19.37 -1.52 -28.79
N LEU A 479 -20.46 -2.17 -29.15
CA LEU A 479 -21.07 -3.24 -28.38
C LEU A 479 -20.42 -4.59 -28.69
N ILE A 480 -20.30 -5.42 -27.66
CA ILE A 480 -19.97 -6.84 -27.76
C ILE A 480 -21.11 -7.69 -27.16
N PRO A 481 -21.39 -8.88 -27.70
CA PRO A 481 -22.57 -9.70 -27.36
C PRO A 481 -22.38 -10.51 -26.07
N HIS A 482 -21.69 -9.95 -25.09
CA HIS A 482 -21.42 -10.61 -23.80
C HIS A 482 -21.83 -9.70 -22.67
N SER A 483 -22.30 -10.30 -21.57
CA SER A 483 -22.71 -9.59 -20.35
C SER A 483 -21.55 -9.51 -19.36
N LEU A 484 -21.47 -8.39 -18.63
CA LEU A 484 -20.53 -8.24 -17.53
C LEU A 484 -21.06 -8.96 -16.26
N PRO A 485 -20.17 -9.45 -15.39
CA PRO A 485 -20.58 -9.91 -14.06
C PRO A 485 -21.38 -8.82 -13.30
N GLY A 486 -22.55 -9.19 -12.79
CA GLY A 486 -23.48 -8.25 -12.14
C GLY A 486 -24.49 -7.57 -13.07
N TYR A 487 -24.38 -7.77 -14.39
CA TYR A 487 -25.26 -7.16 -15.40
C TYR A 487 -25.73 -8.18 -16.45
N THR A 488 -26.39 -9.26 -16.01
CA THR A 488 -26.76 -10.41 -16.85
C THR A 488 -27.64 -10.05 -18.05
N ASP A 489 -28.50 -9.05 -17.89
CA ASP A 489 -29.56 -8.72 -18.84
C ASP A 489 -29.14 -7.66 -19.87
N SER A 490 -27.85 -7.30 -19.88
CA SER A 490 -27.31 -6.27 -20.77
C SER A 490 -26.06 -6.76 -21.51
N LYS A 491 -25.87 -6.27 -22.74
CA LYS A 491 -24.61 -6.41 -23.47
C LYS A 491 -23.53 -5.54 -22.84
N THR A 492 -22.33 -5.56 -23.42
CA THR A 492 -21.22 -4.73 -22.94
C THR A 492 -20.82 -3.71 -24.00
N ILE A 493 -20.65 -2.47 -23.59
CA ILE A 493 -19.94 -1.43 -24.32
C ILE A 493 -18.44 -1.64 -24.08
N ARG A 494 -17.69 -1.91 -25.14
CA ARG A 494 -16.23 -1.96 -25.12
C ARG A 494 -15.68 -0.63 -25.61
N ILE A 495 -14.88 0.03 -24.80
CA ILE A 495 -14.12 1.24 -25.15
C ILE A 495 -12.67 0.84 -25.39
N VAL A 496 -12.06 1.35 -26.44
CA VAL A 496 -10.67 1.08 -26.83
C VAL A 496 -9.95 2.41 -26.98
N TYR A 497 -9.01 2.67 -26.09
CA TYR A 497 -8.10 3.81 -26.23
C TYR A 497 -6.81 3.35 -26.87
N ASP A 498 -6.28 4.15 -27.79
CA ASP A 498 -4.99 3.93 -28.45
C ASP A 498 -4.23 5.26 -28.53
N ILE A 499 -3.16 5.36 -27.75
CA ILE A 499 -2.29 6.53 -27.67
C ILE A 499 -0.87 6.09 -28.03
N PRO A 500 -0.30 6.57 -29.15
CA PRO A 500 1.07 6.25 -29.51
C PRO A 500 2.09 7.02 -28.64
N THR A 501 3.32 6.53 -28.60
CA THR A 501 4.47 7.28 -28.04
C THR A 501 4.70 8.57 -28.83
N GLY A 502 5.24 9.60 -28.19
CA GLY A 502 5.47 10.87 -28.87
C GLY A 502 6.46 11.78 -28.14
N ILE A 503 6.37 13.07 -28.47
CA ILE A 503 7.17 14.13 -27.87
C ILE A 503 6.25 15.01 -27.03
N GLN A 504 6.70 15.34 -25.83
CA GLN A 504 6.01 16.21 -24.89
C GLN A 504 5.88 17.63 -25.46
N GLY A 505 4.64 18.09 -25.59
CA GLY A 505 4.30 19.51 -25.86
C GLY A 505 4.59 20.44 -24.67
N PRO A 506 4.45 21.77 -24.87
CA PRO A 506 4.70 22.79 -23.83
C PRO A 506 3.86 22.65 -22.57
N GLU A 507 2.72 21.96 -22.65
CA GLU A 507 1.81 21.73 -21.53
C GLU A 507 2.21 20.55 -20.61
N HIS A 508 3.22 19.77 -21.00
CA HIS A 508 3.65 18.58 -20.27
C HIS A 508 4.85 18.86 -19.35
N PRO A 509 5.18 17.96 -18.40
CA PRO A 509 6.23 18.19 -17.42
C PRO A 509 7.62 18.50 -18.00
N ASN A 510 8.00 17.83 -19.09
CA ASN A 510 9.31 17.97 -19.72
C ASN A 510 9.17 18.27 -21.23
N PRO A 511 8.83 19.51 -21.63
CA PRO A 511 8.62 19.87 -23.03
C PRO A 511 9.83 19.50 -23.92
N GLY A 512 9.56 18.91 -25.08
CA GLY A 512 10.58 18.45 -26.02
C GLY A 512 11.15 17.06 -25.73
N LYS A 513 10.95 16.51 -24.53
CA LYS A 513 11.35 15.14 -24.19
C LYS A 513 10.39 14.11 -24.79
N ARG A 514 10.87 12.91 -25.09
CA ARG A 514 10.00 11.78 -25.48
C ARG A 514 9.16 11.30 -24.31
N PHE A 515 7.98 10.76 -24.59
CA PHE A 515 7.17 10.03 -23.64
C PHE A 515 6.81 8.63 -24.15
N THR A 516 6.66 7.68 -23.24
CA THR A 516 6.25 6.29 -23.53
C THR A 516 4.75 6.08 -23.33
N ALA A 517 4.18 5.07 -23.98
CA ALA A 517 2.76 4.73 -23.88
C ALA A 517 2.59 3.21 -23.73
N ARG A 518 2.63 2.74 -22.48
CA ARG A 518 2.58 1.30 -22.16
C ARG A 518 1.14 0.77 -22.12
N GLY A 519 0.97 -0.46 -22.61
CA GLY A 519 -0.28 -1.21 -22.51
C GLY A 519 -1.41 -0.72 -23.42
N PHE A 520 -1.09 0.06 -24.46
CA PHE A 520 -2.05 0.43 -25.50
C PHE A 520 -2.08 -0.64 -26.61
N PRO A 521 -3.24 -0.94 -27.23
CA PRO A 521 -4.55 -0.36 -26.93
C PRO A 521 -5.11 -0.82 -25.58
N ARG A 522 -5.69 0.12 -24.81
CA ARG A 522 -6.32 -0.16 -23.52
C ARG A 522 -7.81 -0.43 -23.72
N HIS A 523 -8.24 -1.61 -23.30
CA HIS A 523 -9.63 -2.04 -23.36
C HIS A 523 -10.34 -1.75 -22.04
N CYS A 524 -11.51 -1.12 -22.11
CA CYS A 524 -12.36 -0.82 -20.97
C CYS A 524 -13.80 -1.27 -21.24
N TYR A 525 -14.56 -1.52 -20.19
CA TYR A 525 -15.90 -2.09 -20.30
C TYR A 525 -16.93 -1.31 -19.48
N LEU A 526 -18.13 -1.13 -20.05
CA LEU A 526 -19.32 -0.61 -19.37
C LEU A 526 -20.52 -1.51 -19.73
N PRO A 527 -21.51 -1.70 -18.84
CA PRO A 527 -22.75 -2.37 -19.21
C PRO A 527 -23.56 -1.52 -20.20
N ASP A 528 -24.21 -2.14 -21.18
CA ASP A 528 -25.10 -1.48 -22.13
C ASP A 528 -26.51 -1.29 -21.55
N ASN A 529 -26.57 -0.51 -20.46
CA ASN A 529 -27.80 0.00 -19.88
C ASN A 529 -27.84 1.53 -19.98
N GLU A 530 -28.93 2.15 -19.53
CA GLU A 530 -29.10 3.60 -19.61
C GLU A 530 -27.95 4.37 -18.93
N LYS A 531 -27.57 3.94 -17.72
CA LYS A 531 -26.50 4.56 -16.93
C LYS A 531 -25.13 4.37 -17.58
N GLY A 532 -24.84 3.20 -18.12
CA GLY A 532 -23.59 2.93 -18.84
C GLY A 532 -23.47 3.72 -20.14
N ARG A 533 -24.56 3.86 -20.91
CA ARG A 533 -24.59 4.74 -22.10
C ARG A 533 -24.40 6.21 -21.73
N LYS A 534 -24.97 6.66 -20.62
CA LYS A 534 -24.75 8.00 -20.07
C LYS A 534 -23.30 8.23 -19.69
N VAL A 535 -22.66 7.30 -18.98
CA VAL A 535 -21.22 7.35 -18.67
C VAL A 535 -20.39 7.40 -19.95
N LEU A 536 -20.69 6.60 -20.97
CA LEU A 536 -20.00 6.65 -22.25
C LEU A 536 -20.06 8.05 -22.89
N LYS A 537 -21.24 8.68 -22.94
CA LYS A 537 -21.40 10.03 -23.50
C LYS A 537 -20.51 11.06 -22.78
N LEU A 538 -20.44 10.97 -21.45
CA LEU A 538 -19.59 11.85 -20.65
C LEU A 538 -18.09 11.54 -20.82
N LEU A 539 -17.71 10.27 -20.94
CA LEU A 539 -16.33 9.88 -21.26
C LEU A 539 -15.88 10.40 -22.63
N ILE A 540 -16.77 10.44 -23.62
CA ILE A 540 -16.49 11.07 -24.93
C ILE A 540 -16.20 12.57 -24.76
N VAL A 541 -17.00 13.29 -23.96
CA VAL A 541 -16.74 14.70 -23.64
C VAL A 541 -15.41 14.86 -22.91
N ALA A 542 -15.13 14.02 -21.91
CA ALA A 542 -13.86 14.03 -21.19
C ALA A 542 -12.66 13.75 -22.10
N TRP A 543 -12.79 12.83 -23.06
CA TRP A 543 -11.78 12.56 -24.09
C TRP A 543 -11.56 13.77 -25.00
N ASP A 544 -12.63 14.38 -25.50
CA ASP A 544 -12.55 15.59 -26.34
C ASP A 544 -11.94 16.79 -25.58
N ARG A 545 -12.13 16.83 -24.26
CA ARG A 545 -11.50 17.78 -23.33
C ARG A 545 -10.12 17.34 -22.83
N ARG A 546 -9.54 16.25 -23.36
CA ARG A 546 -8.18 15.76 -23.00
C ARG A 546 -8.02 15.37 -21.52
N LEU A 547 -9.06 14.85 -20.88
CA LEU A 547 -9.10 14.59 -19.43
C LEU A 547 -8.90 13.11 -19.04
N ILE A 548 -8.91 12.15 -19.96
CA ILE A 548 -8.85 10.71 -19.62
C ILE A 548 -7.43 10.28 -19.22
N PHE A 549 -6.43 10.79 -19.94
CA PHE A 549 -5.02 10.49 -19.67
C PHE A 549 -4.19 11.76 -19.48
N THR A 550 -3.01 11.60 -18.92
CA THR A 550 -1.96 12.63 -18.81
C THR A 550 -0.58 11.98 -19.00
N ILE A 551 0.46 12.81 -19.10
CA ILE A 551 1.86 12.36 -19.02
C ILE A 551 2.33 12.58 -17.58
N GLY A 552 2.83 11.52 -16.95
CA GLY A 552 3.29 11.57 -15.56
C GLY A 552 4.14 10.36 -15.21
N THR A 553 4.12 10.02 -13.93
CA THR A 553 4.82 8.83 -13.39
C THR A 553 3.80 7.71 -13.16
N SER A 554 4.08 6.52 -13.65
CA SER A 554 3.22 5.35 -13.46
C SER A 554 3.24 4.87 -12.00
N ASN A 555 2.08 4.77 -11.37
CA ASN A 555 1.97 4.24 -10.00
C ASN A 555 2.31 2.75 -9.91
N THR A 556 2.17 1.99 -11.00
CA THR A 556 2.41 0.54 -11.01
C THR A 556 3.86 0.18 -11.34
N THR A 557 4.54 0.97 -12.16
CA THR A 557 5.91 0.66 -12.63
C THR A 557 6.97 1.67 -12.17
N GLY A 558 6.57 2.85 -11.68
CA GLY A 558 7.47 3.95 -11.38
C GLY A 558 8.06 4.67 -12.62
N GLU A 559 7.70 4.25 -13.84
CA GLU A 559 8.19 4.87 -15.08
C GLU A 559 7.69 6.33 -15.18
N SER A 560 8.61 7.30 -15.21
CA SER A 560 8.32 8.71 -15.49
C SER A 560 8.20 8.97 -16.99
N ASP A 561 7.62 10.12 -17.35
CA ASP A 561 7.41 10.52 -18.75
C ASP A 561 6.60 9.48 -19.55
N THR A 562 5.59 8.89 -18.92
CA THR A 562 4.75 7.84 -19.53
C THR A 562 3.27 8.21 -19.47
N VAL A 563 2.46 7.68 -20.39
CA VAL A 563 1.01 7.92 -20.42
C VAL A 563 0.32 7.16 -19.29
N VAL A 564 -0.35 7.91 -18.41
CA VAL A 564 -1.06 7.40 -17.22
C VAL A 564 -2.53 7.85 -17.22
N TRP A 565 -3.37 7.11 -16.50
CA TRP A 565 -4.76 7.51 -16.24
C TRP A 565 -4.80 8.83 -15.46
N ASN A 566 -5.85 9.63 -15.65
CA ASN A 566 -5.98 10.95 -15.02
C ASN A 566 -7.29 11.05 -14.23
N GLU A 567 -7.31 10.47 -13.04
CA GLU A 567 -8.39 10.61 -12.03
C GLU A 567 -9.80 10.16 -12.46
N ILE A 568 -9.96 9.50 -13.62
CA ILE A 568 -11.22 8.91 -14.08
C ILE A 568 -11.02 7.40 -14.25
N HIS A 569 -11.59 6.62 -13.34
CA HIS A 569 -11.37 5.19 -13.26
C HIS A 569 -12.11 4.43 -14.37
N HIS A 570 -11.42 3.46 -14.95
CA HIS A 570 -11.95 2.58 -15.98
C HIS A 570 -11.86 1.13 -15.52
N LYS A 571 -12.87 0.33 -15.87
CA LYS A 571 -12.85 -1.11 -15.67
C LYS A 571 -12.16 -1.79 -16.85
N THR A 572 -10.95 -2.28 -16.62
CA THR A 572 -10.06 -2.86 -17.63
C THR A 572 -10.08 -4.40 -17.64
N GLU A 573 -10.67 -5.04 -16.62
CA GLU A 573 -10.96 -6.48 -16.60
C GLU A 573 -12.44 -6.75 -16.95
N PHE A 574 -12.67 -7.73 -17.83
CA PHE A 574 -14.02 -8.05 -18.29
C PHE A 574 -14.82 -8.93 -17.30
N GLY A 575 -14.28 -10.09 -16.93
CA GLY A 575 -15.01 -11.16 -16.25
C GLY A 575 -14.49 -11.51 -14.84
N SER A 576 -13.56 -10.73 -14.30
CA SER A 576 -13.09 -10.82 -12.92
C SER A 576 -12.90 -9.43 -12.33
N ASN A 577 -12.74 -9.35 -11.01
CA ASN A 577 -12.33 -8.13 -10.30
C ASN A 577 -11.07 -8.41 -9.45
N LEU A 578 -10.13 -9.21 -9.97
CA LEU A 578 -9.01 -9.71 -9.17
C LEU A 578 -8.02 -8.58 -8.83
N THR A 579 -7.80 -7.64 -9.76
CA THR A 579 -6.94 -6.47 -9.53
C THR A 579 -7.69 -5.24 -9.00
N GLY A 580 -8.99 -5.36 -8.71
CA GLY A 580 -9.84 -4.22 -8.31
C GLY A 580 -10.35 -3.35 -9.48
N HIS A 581 -9.89 -3.61 -10.71
CA HIS A 581 -10.26 -2.86 -11.91
C HIS A 581 -11.27 -3.59 -12.81
N GLY A 582 -12.13 -4.43 -12.24
CA GLY A 582 -13.10 -5.23 -13.00
C GLY A 582 -14.49 -5.32 -12.36
N TYR A 583 -15.22 -6.36 -12.72
CA TYR A 583 -16.61 -6.61 -12.34
C TYR A 583 -16.76 -7.96 -11.59
N PRO A 584 -17.76 -8.11 -10.71
CA PRO A 584 -18.84 -7.17 -10.39
C PRO A 584 -18.37 -6.01 -9.50
N ASP A 585 -18.93 -4.84 -9.75
CA ASP A 585 -18.76 -3.64 -8.92
C ASP A 585 -20.05 -2.79 -9.03
N PRO A 586 -20.95 -2.86 -8.04
CA PRO A 586 -22.24 -2.17 -8.10
C PRO A 586 -22.10 -0.64 -8.02
N ASN A 587 -21.02 -0.13 -7.42
CA ASN A 587 -20.83 1.30 -7.15
C ASN A 587 -20.06 2.01 -8.28
N TYR A 588 -19.40 1.26 -9.16
CA TYR A 588 -18.52 1.84 -10.19
C TYR A 588 -19.19 2.93 -11.03
N LEU A 589 -20.42 2.71 -11.50
CA LEU A 589 -21.08 3.69 -12.36
C LEU A 589 -21.41 5.00 -11.63
N ASP A 590 -21.66 4.97 -10.33
CA ASP A 590 -21.84 6.19 -9.53
C ASP A 590 -20.51 6.89 -9.27
N ASN A 591 -19.49 6.12 -8.93
CA ASN A 591 -18.15 6.64 -8.66
C ASN A 591 -17.57 7.35 -9.89
N VAL A 592 -17.64 6.73 -11.08
CA VAL A 592 -17.13 7.35 -12.31
C VAL A 592 -17.93 8.59 -12.72
N LEU A 593 -19.24 8.65 -12.43
CA LEU A 593 -20.04 9.85 -12.64
C LEU A 593 -19.59 10.98 -11.71
N ALA A 594 -19.30 10.68 -10.44
CA ALA A 594 -18.78 11.64 -9.48
C ALA A 594 -17.37 12.14 -9.88
N GLU A 595 -16.50 11.25 -10.37
CA GLU A 595 -15.17 11.60 -10.88
C GLU A 595 -15.24 12.51 -12.11
N LEU A 596 -16.11 12.17 -13.07
CA LEU A 596 -16.37 13.02 -14.24
C LEU A 596 -16.87 14.40 -13.83
N LEU A 597 -17.80 14.47 -12.87
CA LEU A 597 -18.32 15.72 -12.33
C LEU A 597 -17.23 16.52 -11.62
N ALA A 598 -16.34 15.88 -10.86
CA ALA A 598 -15.17 16.51 -10.24
C ALA A 598 -14.17 17.06 -11.26
N GLN A 599 -14.15 16.52 -12.49
CA GLN A 599 -13.40 17.05 -13.63
C GLN A 599 -14.19 18.09 -14.45
N GLY A 600 -15.40 18.46 -14.02
CA GLY A 600 -16.24 19.46 -14.68
C GLY A 600 -16.99 18.92 -15.91
N VAL A 601 -17.15 17.61 -16.00
CA VAL A 601 -17.89 16.90 -17.05
C VAL A 601 -19.19 16.37 -16.45
N SER A 602 -20.30 17.01 -16.79
CA SER A 602 -21.64 16.66 -16.29
C SER A 602 -22.65 16.62 -17.44
N GLU A 603 -23.88 16.21 -17.18
CA GLU A 603 -24.94 16.18 -18.20
C GLU A 603 -25.17 17.54 -18.87
N ALA A 604 -25.02 18.64 -18.13
CA ALA A 604 -25.10 19.99 -18.68
C ALA A 604 -24.03 20.30 -19.74
N THR A 605 -23.01 19.44 -19.86
CA THR A 605 -21.95 19.55 -20.88
C THR A 605 -22.24 18.74 -22.13
N LEU A 606 -23.23 17.85 -22.10
CA LEU A 606 -23.73 17.17 -23.28
C LEU A 606 -24.45 18.23 -24.13
N LYS A 607 -23.90 18.50 -25.31
CA LYS A 607 -24.61 19.27 -26.33
C LYS A 607 -25.52 18.29 -27.06
N ASP A 608 -26.78 18.67 -27.26
CA ASP A 608 -27.74 17.91 -28.05
C ASP A 608 -27.21 17.55 -29.44
#